data_AF-A0A3E1NLG3-F1
#
_entry.id   AF-A0A3E1NLG3-F1
#
_cell.length_a   1.000
_cell.length_b   1.000
_cell.length_c   1.000
_cell.angle_alpha   90.00
_cell.angle_beta   90.00
_cell.angle_gamma   90.00
#
_symmetry.space_group_name_H-M   'P 1'
#
loop_
_entity.id
_entity.type
_entity.pdbx_description
1 polymer ?
#
loop_
_entity_poly.entity_id
_entity_poly.type
_entity_poly.pdbx_seq_one_letter_code
_entity_poly.pdbx_strand_id
1 'polypeptide(L)' 'MKEKQPQNNNRLLLQYAGFAFQIMVGLALGVYAGHQFDKWLKTGFPLLVWILPLMVIIALIVKAVKDTNKK' A
#
# COMPACT_ATOMS: atom_id res chain seq x y z
N MET A 1 -0.28 -2.54 -42.16
CA MET A 1 0.55 -2.99 -41.03
C MET A 1 0.33 -2.00 -39.89
N LYS A 2 -0.26 -2.41 -38.76
CA LYS A 2 -0.53 -1.48 -37.64
C LYS A 2 0.79 -1.27 -36.89
N GLU A 3 1.39 -0.10 -37.05
CA GLU A 3 2.58 0.30 -36.29
C GLU A 3 2.27 0.23 -34.78
N LYS A 4 3.04 -0.59 -34.05
CA LYS A 4 2.98 -0.64 -32.59
C LYS A 4 3.50 0.71 -32.10
N GLN A 5 2.60 1.58 -31.63
CA GLN A 5 2.99 2.83 -31.00
C GLN A 5 4.06 2.57 -29.91
N PRO A 6 5.08 3.43 -29.79
CA PRO A 6 6.12 3.27 -28.77
C PRO A 6 5.44 3.19 -27.41
N GLN A 7 5.71 2.11 -26.66
CA GLN A 7 5.22 1.97 -25.30
C GLN A 7 5.62 3.22 -24.53
N ASN A 8 4.63 3.99 -24.09
CA ASN A 8 4.82 5.27 -23.42
C ASN A 8 5.39 5.00 -22.02
N ASN A 9 6.73 4.90 -21.93
CA ASN A 9 7.46 4.61 -20.69
C ASN A 9 7.04 5.54 -19.54
N ASN A 10 6.73 6.80 -19.84
CA ASN A 10 6.27 7.77 -18.84
C ASN A 10 4.93 7.35 -18.19
N ARG A 11 4.04 6.71 -18.94
CA ARG A 11 2.77 6.19 -18.42
C ARG A 11 3.01 5.03 -17.44
N LEU A 12 3.97 4.15 -17.75
CA LEU A 12 4.35 3.06 -16.88
C LEU A 12 4.97 3.61 -15.57
N LEU A 13 5.88 4.59 -15.68
CA LEU A 13 6.50 5.26 -14.53
C LEU A 13 5.46 5.93 -13.62
N LEU A 14 4.50 6.67 -14.21
CA LEU A 14 3.40 7.29 -13.45
C LEU A 14 2.51 6.24 -12.77
N GLN A 15 2.25 5.12 -13.43
CA GLN A 15 1.48 4.03 -12.83
C GLN A 15 2.18 3.43 -11.60
N TYR A 16 3.48 3.14 -11.71
CA TYR A 16 4.28 2.66 -10.58
C TYR A 16 4.41 3.70 -9.47
N ALA A 17 4.57 4.98 -9.81
CA ALA A 17 4.59 6.07 -8.83
C ALA A 17 3.26 6.17 -8.08
N GLY A 18 2.12 6.02 -8.78
CA GLY A 18 0.79 5.98 -8.16
C GLY A 18 0.64 4.81 -7.19
N PHE A 19 1.10 3.61 -7.57
CA PHE A 19 1.10 2.46 -6.66
C PHE A 19 2.01 2.69 -5.45
N ALA A 20 3.22 3.19 -5.65
CA ALA A 20 4.14 3.50 -4.56
C ALA A 20 3.53 4.53 -3.60
N PHE A 21 2.85 5.55 -4.13
CA PHE A 21 2.16 6.56 -3.32
C PHE A 21 1.00 5.96 -2.52
N GLN A 22 0.21 5.06 -3.11
CA GLN A 22 -0.85 4.34 -2.39
C GLN A 22 -0.29 3.55 -1.20
N ILE A 23 0.84 2.87 -1.39
CA ILE A 23 1.52 2.14 -0.31
C ILE A 23 2.03 3.12 0.75
N MET A 24 2.70 4.20 0.33
CA MET A 24 3.27 5.20 1.23
C MET A 24 2.19 5.85 2.10
N VAL A 25 1.08 6.28 1.49
CA VAL A 25 -0.05 6.86 2.22
C VAL A 25 -0.70 5.82 3.14
N GLY A 26 -0.91 4.59 2.67
CA GLY A 26 -1.49 3.52 3.50
C GLY A 26 -0.63 3.21 4.73
N LEU A 27 0.69 3.16 4.56
CA LEU A 27 1.63 2.97 5.67
C LEU A 27 1.68 4.17 6.61
N ALA A 28 1.76 5.40 6.09
CA ALA A 28 1.77 6.60 6.90
C ALA A 28 0.50 6.71 7.76
N LEU A 29 -0.67 6.43 7.17
CA LEU A 29 -1.94 6.39 7.89
C LEU A 29 -1.98 5.24 8.90
N GLY A 30 -1.49 4.05 8.54
CA GLY A 30 -1.44 2.89 9.44
C GLY A 30 -0.58 3.15 10.68
N VAL A 31 0.61 3.72 10.50
CA VAL A 31 1.52 4.09 11.59
C VAL A 31 0.91 5.21 12.44
N TYR A 32 0.38 6.27 11.81
CA TYR A 32 -0.22 7.39 12.53
C TYR A 32 -1.43 6.97 13.36
N ALA A 33 -2.34 6.19 12.74
CA ALA A 33 -3.49 5.62 13.43
C ALA A 33 -3.05 4.69 14.57
N GLY A 34 -2.09 3.79 14.32
CA GLY A 34 -1.57 2.88 15.34
C GLY A 34 -0.96 3.61 16.52
N HIS A 35 -0.20 4.68 16.26
CA HIS A 35 0.40 5.50 17.31
C HIS A 35 -0.67 6.21 18.14
N GLN A 36 -1.70 6.76 17.50
CA GLN A 36 -2.81 7.40 18.20
C GLN A 36 -3.60 6.40 19.06
N PHE A 37 -3.87 5.20 18.54
CA PHE A 37 -4.57 4.14 19.27
C PHE A 37 -3.73 3.58 20.42
N ASP A 38 -2.43 3.30 20.21
CA ASP A 38 -1.53 2.83 21.27
C ASP A 38 -1.46 3.84 22.43
N LYS A 39 -1.41 5.16 22.11
CA LYS A 39 -1.47 6.21 23.14
C LYS A 39 -2.81 6.24 23.88
N TRP A 40 -3.91 6.01 23.17
CA TRP A 40 -5.25 6.01 23.78
C TRP A 40 -5.46 4.80 24.69
N LEU A 41 -4.96 3.64 24.28
CA LEU A 41 -5.02 2.38 25.03
C LEU A 41 -4.07 2.36 26.24
N LYS A 42 -3.15 3.33 26.36
CA LYS A 42 -2.07 3.35 27.37
C LYS A 42 -1.33 2.01 27.46
N THR A 43 -1.28 1.29 26.35
CA THR A 43 -0.51 0.06 26.26
C THR A 43 0.95 0.46 26.43
N GLY A 44 1.60 -0.02 27.50
CA GLY A 44 3.03 0.25 27.75
C GLY A 44 3.96 -0.27 26.64
N PHE A 45 3.38 -0.88 25.60
CA PHE A 45 4.06 -1.43 24.44
C PHE A 45 3.32 -1.01 23.15
N PRO A 46 4.01 -0.42 22.15
CA PRO A 46 3.40 0.11 20.92
C PRO A 46 3.07 -1.01 19.91
N LEU A 47 2.01 -1.77 20.20
CA LEU A 47 1.59 -2.93 19.41
C LEU A 47 0.89 -2.53 18.11
N LEU A 48 -0.03 -1.57 18.16
CA LEU A 48 -0.82 -1.21 16.99
C LEU A 48 0.02 -0.50 15.93
N VAL A 49 1.02 0.29 16.33
CA VAL A 49 2.01 0.87 15.40
C VAL A 49 2.71 -0.20 14.56
N TRP A 50 2.89 -1.41 15.08
CA TRP A 50 3.50 -2.53 14.36
C TRP A 50 2.47 -3.34 13.57
N ILE A 51 1.35 -3.69 14.18
CA ILE A 51 0.35 -4.58 13.60
C ILE A 51 -0.39 -3.92 12.43
N LEU A 52 -0.72 -2.62 12.52
CA LEU A 52 -1.47 -1.92 11.46
C LEU A 52 -0.71 -1.84 10.13
N PRO A 53 0.57 -1.42 10.08
CA PRO A 53 1.35 -1.44 8.84
C PRO A 53 1.50 -2.84 8.26
N LEU A 54 1.72 -3.86 9.10
CA LEU A 54 1.73 -5.26 8.67
C LEU A 54 0.40 -5.66 8.03
N MET A 55 -0.72 -5.28 8.63
CA MET A 55 -2.06 -5.55 8.10
C MET A 55 -2.29 -4.86 6.74
N VAL A 56 -1.79 -3.63 6.57
CA VAL A 56 -1.85 -2.91 5.28
C VAL A 56 -1.07 -3.68 4.20
N ILE A 57 0.13 -4.15 4.52
CA ILE A 57 0.96 -4.93 3.58
C ILE A 57 0.25 -6.24 3.20
N ILE A 58 -0.29 -6.98 4.18
CA ILE A 58 -1.04 -8.21 3.93
C ILE A 58 -2.25 -7.94 3.03
N ALA A 59 -3.02 -6.88 3.32
CA ALA A 59 -4.19 -6.52 2.52
C ALA A 59 -3.82 -6.18 1.07
N LEU A 60 -2.70 -5.48 0.85
CA LEU A 60 -2.19 -5.18 -0.48
C LEU A 60 -1.78 -6.45 -1.24
N ILE A 61 -1.09 -7.38 -0.58
CA ILE A 61 -0.69 -8.66 -1.17
C ILE A 61 -1.94 -9.47 -1.54
N VAL A 62 -2.89 -9.62 -0.62
CA VAL A 62 -4.14 -10.34 -0.86
C VAL A 62 -4.91 -9.72 -2.03
N LYS A 63 -4.97 -8.38 -2.09
CA LYS A 63 -5.59 -7.67 -3.20
C LYS A 63 -4.87 -7.94 -4.51
N ALA A 64 -3.54 -7.84 -4.55
CA ALA A 64 -2.73 -8.12 -5.73
C ALA A 64 -2.92 -9.56 -6.24
N VAL A 65 -2.96 -10.54 -5.34
CA VAL A 65 -3.25 -11.94 -5.68
C VAL A 65 -4.65 -12.10 -6.25
N LYS A 66 -5.68 -11.50 -5.61
CA LYS A 66 -7.06 -11.55 -6.11
C LYS A 66 -7.22 -10.89 -7.48
N ASP A 67 -6.61 -9.73 -7.67
CA ASP A 67 -6.64 -8.98 -8.94
C ASP A 67 -5.92 -9.76 -10.05
N THR A 68 -4.88 -10.53 -9.71
CA THR A 68 -4.16 -11.41 -10.65
C THR A 68 -4.93 -12.70 -10.97
N ASN A 69 -5.70 -13.24 -10.02
CA ASN A 69 -6.46 -14.49 -10.17
C ASN A 69 -7.76 -14.30 -10.99
N LYS A 70 -8.34 -13.09 -11.03
CA LYS A 70 -9.55 -12.78 -11.83
C LYS A 70 -9.30 -12.71 -13.35
N LYS A 71 -8.30 -13.42 -13.87
CA LYS A 71 -7.94 -13.45 -15.28
C LYS A 71 -8.26 -14.79 -15.92
#